data_AF-A0ABD2GDV8-F1
#
_entry.id   AF-A0ABD2GDV8-F1
#
_cell.length_a   1.000
_cell.length_b   1.000
_cell.length_c   1.000
_cell.angle_alpha   90.00
_cell.angle_beta   90.00
_cell.angle_gamma   90.00
#
_symmetry.space_group_name_H-M   'P 1'
#
loop_
_entity.id
_entity.type
_entity.pdbx_description
1 polymer ?
#
loop_
_entity_poly.entity_id
_entity_poly.type
_entity_poly.pdbx_seq_one_letter_code
_entity_poly.pdbx_strand_id
1 'polypeptide(L)'
;MSVGSTRREKRELAELKDDKLQKEEPVFLQWHAQTQQQVHELLKKTPEELQLELKEILGFKNLQVCMKEAALLDYYVCGFWWAREANFTPPQTSFTMAVLHMLLENIREKQMSLVENLMEFAQAVGAASQCSTSEEGTTPLLNREEATALMSYIRNSLFQKYTLYQLLFTSAREELLSGLERNIEVFSCQDGFTPMEEGIPSHLLSQ
;
A
#
# COMPACT_ATOMS: atom_id res chain seq x y z
N MET A 1 -20.67 -61.45 10.09
CA MET A 1 -20.52 -60.60 11.28
C MET A 1 -19.39 -59.60 11.02
N SER A 2 -19.70 -58.31 11.25
CA SER A 2 -18.83 -57.11 11.35
C SER A 2 -17.75 -56.87 10.28
N VAL A 3 -17.92 -55.91 9.34
CA VAL A 3 -17.86 -54.43 9.52
C VAL A 3 -16.52 -54.05 10.17
N GLY A 4 -15.55 -53.42 9.49
CA GLY A 4 -15.65 -52.31 8.56
C GLY A 4 -15.00 -51.09 9.24
N SER A 5 -13.71 -50.85 9.02
CA SER A 5 -13.03 -49.64 9.50
C SER A 5 -11.85 -49.29 8.63
N THR A 6 -12.09 -48.47 7.60
CA THR A 6 -11.04 -47.64 6.94
C THR A 6 -11.62 -46.53 6.03
N ARG A 7 -12.92 -46.25 6.11
CA ARG A 7 -13.57 -45.18 5.34
C ARG A 7 -13.91 -43.94 6.18
N ARG A 8 -13.84 -44.02 7.51
CA ARG A 8 -14.23 -42.93 8.42
C ARG A 8 -13.10 -41.93 8.68
N GLU A 9 -11.86 -42.39 8.85
CA GLU A 9 -10.70 -41.50 9.05
C GLU A 9 -10.32 -40.68 7.81
N LYS A 10 -10.57 -41.21 6.60
CA LYS A 10 -10.38 -40.45 5.35
C LYS A 10 -11.46 -39.39 5.10
N ARG A 11 -12.58 -39.43 5.84
CA ARG A 11 -13.64 -38.41 5.75
C ARG A 11 -13.43 -37.27 6.75
N GLU A 12 -12.86 -37.56 7.92
CA GLU A 12 -12.49 -36.53 8.90
C GLU A 12 -11.30 -35.67 8.44
N LEU A 13 -10.36 -36.21 7.66
CA LEU A 13 -9.29 -35.40 7.07
C LEU A 13 -9.73 -34.58 5.83
N ALA A 14 -10.92 -34.85 5.29
CA ALA A 14 -11.50 -34.08 4.20
C ALA A 14 -12.46 -32.98 4.71
N GLU A 15 -13.10 -33.18 5.87
CA GLU A 15 -14.02 -32.20 6.47
C GLU A 15 -13.34 -31.14 7.36
N LEU A 16 -12.06 -31.30 7.69
CA LEU A 16 -11.26 -30.28 8.39
C LEU A 16 -10.60 -29.24 7.46
N LYS A 17 -10.89 -29.29 6.16
CA LYS A 17 -10.30 -28.38 5.16
C LYS A 17 -11.28 -27.39 4.53
N ASP A 18 -12.51 -27.32 5.05
CA ASP A 18 -13.56 -26.47 4.48
C ASP A 18 -13.88 -25.23 5.34
N ASP A 19 -13.31 -25.09 6.53
CA ASP A 19 -13.58 -23.94 7.39
C ASP A 19 -12.35 -23.03 7.52
N LYS A 20 -12.50 -21.81 6.99
CA LYS A 20 -11.50 -20.73 6.82
C LYS A 20 -10.61 -20.77 5.57
N LEU A 21 -11.23 -20.84 4.40
CA LEU A 21 -10.79 -19.95 3.32
C LEU A 21 -11.84 -18.85 3.20
N GLN A 22 -11.75 -17.85 4.10
CA GLN A 22 -12.28 -16.55 3.76
C GLN A 22 -11.50 -16.12 2.52
N LYS A 23 -12.11 -16.29 1.34
CA LYS A 23 -11.71 -15.51 0.17
C LYS A 23 -11.96 -14.06 0.57
N GLU A 24 -10.93 -13.43 1.13
CA GLU A 24 -10.78 -12.00 0.96
C GLU A 24 -10.86 -11.79 -0.55
N GLU A 25 -11.93 -11.14 -1.02
CA GLU A 25 -11.92 -10.66 -2.39
C GLU A 25 -10.64 -9.83 -2.51
N PRO A 26 -9.78 -10.09 -3.52
CA PRO A 26 -8.58 -9.31 -3.69
C PRO A 26 -9.00 -7.85 -3.71
N VAL A 27 -8.32 -7.01 -2.93
CA VAL A 27 -8.61 -5.56 -2.79
C VAL A 27 -8.73 -4.88 -4.17
N PHE A 28 -8.09 -5.45 -5.20
CA PHE A 28 -8.29 -5.16 -6.62
C PHE A 28 -9.77 -5.16 -7.06
N LEU A 29 -10.51 -6.22 -6.75
CA LEU A 29 -11.94 -6.30 -7.00
C LEU A 29 -12.69 -5.31 -6.13
N GLN A 30 -12.21 -5.01 -4.93
CA GLN A 30 -12.83 -4.04 -4.04
C GLN A 30 -12.80 -2.63 -4.62
N TRP A 31 -11.69 -2.18 -5.22
CA TRP A 31 -11.63 -0.89 -5.94
C TRP A 31 -12.49 -0.86 -7.20
N HIS A 32 -12.60 -2.01 -7.88
CA HIS A 32 -13.46 -2.15 -9.05
C HIS A 32 -14.96 -2.27 -8.68
N ALA A 33 -15.27 -2.79 -7.49
CA ALA A 33 -16.60 -3.02 -6.93
C ALA A 33 -17.05 -1.94 -5.94
N GLN A 34 -16.16 -1.03 -5.54
CA GLN A 34 -16.49 0.12 -4.72
C GLN A 34 -17.65 0.85 -5.39
N THR A 35 -18.75 1.01 -4.63
CA THR A 35 -19.94 1.64 -5.18
C THR A 35 -19.56 3.05 -5.61
N GLN A 36 -20.01 3.50 -6.79
CA GLN A 36 -19.76 4.87 -7.29
C GLN A 36 -20.07 5.94 -6.23
N GLN A 37 -21.01 5.64 -5.34
CA GLN A 37 -21.37 6.43 -4.17
C GLN A 37 -20.22 6.58 -3.14
N GLN A 38 -19.45 5.52 -2.85
CA GLN A 38 -18.30 5.60 -1.92
C GLN A 38 -17.19 6.49 -2.47
N VAL A 39 -16.86 6.35 -3.76
CA VAL A 39 -15.87 7.22 -4.41
C VAL A 39 -16.35 8.68 -4.42
N HIS A 40 -17.65 8.91 -4.67
CA HIS A 40 -18.22 10.25 -4.62
C HIS A 40 -18.13 10.89 -3.23
N GLU A 41 -18.33 10.12 -2.16
CA GLU A 41 -18.15 10.62 -0.79
C GLU A 41 -16.67 10.87 -0.46
N LEU A 42 -15.75 9.99 -0.89
CA LEU A 42 -14.31 10.19 -0.72
C LEU A 42 -13.81 11.46 -1.42
N LEU A 43 -14.37 11.82 -2.58
CA LEU A 43 -13.99 13.02 -3.32
C LEU A 43 -14.28 14.32 -2.56
N LYS A 44 -15.26 14.32 -1.65
CA LYS A 44 -15.64 15.50 -0.84
C LYS A 44 -14.76 15.72 0.39
N LYS A 45 -13.95 14.72 0.76
CA LYS A 45 -13.15 14.73 1.99
C LYS A 45 -11.90 15.61 1.88
N THR A 46 -11.44 16.08 3.02
CA THR A 46 -10.11 16.71 3.21
C THR A 46 -8.99 15.66 3.07
N PRO A 47 -7.72 16.06 2.85
CA PRO A 47 -6.60 15.11 2.80
C PRO A 47 -6.53 14.20 4.03
N GLU A 48 -6.75 14.77 5.21
CA GLU A 48 -6.65 14.07 6.50
C GLU A 48 -7.78 13.03 6.66
N GLU A 49 -9.01 13.42 6.31
CA GLU A 49 -10.17 12.52 6.34
C GLU A 49 -10.04 11.40 5.29
N LEU A 50 -9.51 11.72 4.10
CA LEU A 50 -9.25 10.73 3.06
C LEU A 50 -8.22 9.70 3.52
N GLN A 51 -7.13 10.15 4.15
CA GLN A 51 -6.12 9.25 4.69
C GLN A 51 -6.68 8.31 5.76
N LEU A 52 -7.52 8.84 6.66
CA LEU A 52 -8.16 8.02 7.69
C LEU A 52 -9.10 6.97 7.10
N GLU A 53 -9.93 7.35 6.14
CA GLU A 53 -10.85 6.40 5.50
C GLU A 53 -10.10 5.34 4.69
N LEU A 54 -9.08 5.73 3.91
CA LEU A 54 -8.29 4.80 3.12
C LEU A 54 -7.54 3.81 4.00
N LYS A 55 -7.06 4.26 5.17
CA LYS A 55 -6.46 3.37 6.17
C LYS A 55 -7.46 2.31 6.63
N GLU A 56 -8.70 2.70 6.90
CA GLU A 56 -9.75 1.76 7.34
C GLU A 56 -10.15 0.79 6.23
N ILE A 57 -10.36 1.29 5.00
CA ILE A 57 -10.69 0.47 3.82
C ILE A 57 -9.59 -0.57 3.55
N LEU A 58 -8.32 -0.17 3.66
CA LEU A 58 -7.17 -1.06 3.42
C LEU A 58 -6.84 -1.96 4.62
N GLY A 59 -7.52 -1.79 5.76
CA GLY A 59 -7.30 -2.57 6.96
C GLY A 59 -5.93 -2.38 7.62
N PHE A 60 -5.24 -1.26 7.35
CA PHE A 60 -3.90 -1.00 7.88
C PHE A 60 -3.95 -0.59 9.35
N LYS A 61 -3.23 -1.34 10.20
CA LYS A 61 -3.26 -1.19 11.66
C LYS A 61 -1.94 -0.67 12.22
N ASN A 62 -0.84 -0.90 11.52
CA ASN A 62 0.51 -0.80 12.05
C ASN A 62 1.34 0.29 11.36
N LEU A 63 0.72 1.37 10.88
CA LEU A 63 1.41 2.44 10.13
C LEU A 63 2.64 3.03 10.84
N GLN A 64 2.66 3.06 12.17
CA GLN A 64 3.78 3.60 12.96
C GLN A 64 5.00 2.67 13.01
N VAL A 65 4.82 1.38 12.75
CA VAL A 65 5.87 0.35 12.90
C VAL A 65 6.12 -0.44 11.61
N CYS A 66 5.16 -0.44 10.68
CA CYS A 66 5.20 -1.13 9.40
C CYS A 66 5.38 -0.12 8.26
N MET A 67 6.62 0.03 7.79
CA MET A 67 6.95 0.90 6.66
C MET A 67 6.20 0.50 5.38
N LYS A 68 5.92 -0.80 5.19
CA LYS A 68 5.15 -1.30 4.04
C LYS A 68 3.73 -0.73 4.03
N GLU A 69 3.01 -0.84 5.15
CA GLU A 69 1.65 -0.30 5.29
C GLU A 69 1.64 1.23 5.14
N ALA A 70 2.61 1.93 5.75
CA ALA A 70 2.72 3.39 5.64
C ALA A 70 2.93 3.85 4.19
N ALA A 71 3.90 3.26 3.49
CA ALA A 71 4.18 3.61 2.10
C ALA A 71 3.02 3.26 1.16
N LEU A 72 2.33 2.14 1.40
CA LEU A 72 1.13 1.78 0.64
C LEU A 72 0.01 2.81 0.84
N LEU A 73 -0.26 3.21 2.09
CA LEU A 73 -1.29 4.21 2.39
C LEU A 73 -0.98 5.53 1.69
N ASP A 74 0.25 6.03 1.84
CA ASP A 74 0.69 7.28 1.21
C ASP A 74 0.50 7.21 -0.31
N TYR A 75 0.83 6.07 -0.93
CA TYR A 75 0.69 5.90 -2.37
C TYR A 75 -0.78 5.93 -2.83
N TYR A 76 -1.69 5.27 -2.10
CA TYR A 76 -3.12 5.31 -2.42
C TYR A 76 -3.74 6.69 -2.19
N VAL A 77 -3.38 7.37 -1.10
CA VAL A 77 -3.83 8.74 -0.82
C VAL A 77 -3.37 9.68 -1.92
N CYS A 78 -2.08 9.65 -2.28
CA CYS A 78 -1.53 10.47 -3.35
C CYS A 78 -2.19 10.17 -4.70
N GLY A 79 -2.47 8.89 -4.99
CA GLY A 79 -3.13 8.46 -6.22
C GLY A 79 -4.56 8.97 -6.36
N PHE A 80 -5.34 8.81 -5.28
CA PHE A 80 -6.70 9.30 -5.23
C PHE A 80 -6.75 10.82 -5.35
N TRP A 81 -5.89 11.51 -4.59
CA TRP A 81 -5.82 12.96 -4.60
C TRP A 81 -5.42 13.51 -5.97
N TRP A 82 -4.41 12.90 -6.59
CA TRP A 82 -4.00 13.27 -7.95
C TRP A 82 -5.14 13.11 -8.96
N ALA A 83 -5.88 12.00 -8.92
CA ALA A 83 -7.01 11.79 -9.82
C ALA A 83 -8.08 12.88 -9.65
N ARG A 84 -8.33 13.29 -8.39
CA ARG A 84 -9.23 14.40 -8.08
C ARG A 84 -8.71 15.73 -8.66
N GLU A 85 -7.44 16.06 -8.49
CA GLU A 85 -6.84 17.29 -9.03
C GLU A 85 -6.79 17.30 -10.57
N ALA A 86 -6.65 16.12 -11.18
CA ALA A 86 -6.74 15.92 -12.62
C ALA A 86 -8.19 16.02 -13.15
N ASN A 87 -9.17 16.28 -12.28
CA ASN A 87 -10.61 16.35 -12.60
C ASN A 87 -11.17 15.06 -13.21
N PHE A 88 -10.63 13.91 -12.80
CA PHE A 88 -11.16 12.62 -13.23
C PHE A 88 -12.57 12.41 -12.66
N THR A 89 -13.46 11.91 -13.48
CA THR A 89 -14.81 11.49 -13.07
C THR A 89 -14.72 10.36 -12.03
N PRO A 90 -15.78 10.09 -11.25
CA PRO A 90 -15.77 8.98 -10.29
C PRO A 90 -15.40 7.62 -10.93
N PRO A 91 -15.90 7.23 -12.13
CA PRO A 91 -15.46 6.00 -12.80
C PRO A 91 -13.96 6.01 -13.17
N GLN A 92 -13.43 7.13 -13.64
CA GLN A 92 -12.00 7.27 -13.96
C GLN A 92 -11.12 7.25 -12.70
N THR A 93 -11.62 7.79 -11.59
CA THR A 93 -10.96 7.75 -10.28
C THR A 93 -10.91 6.31 -9.76
N SER A 94 -12.04 5.58 -9.80
CA SER A 94 -12.07 4.15 -9.47
C SER A 94 -11.09 3.34 -10.32
N PHE A 95 -11.08 3.58 -11.63
CA PHE A 95 -10.16 2.92 -12.55
C PHE A 95 -8.70 3.23 -12.21
N THR A 96 -8.38 4.49 -11.90
CA THR A 96 -7.04 4.88 -11.46
C THR A 96 -6.62 4.12 -10.21
N MET A 97 -7.48 4.05 -9.20
CA MET A 97 -7.20 3.30 -7.98
C MET A 97 -7.01 1.80 -8.23
N ALA A 98 -7.83 1.22 -9.10
CA ALA A 98 -7.69 -0.18 -9.51
C ALA A 98 -6.35 -0.45 -10.21
N VAL A 99 -5.92 0.45 -11.11
CA VAL A 99 -4.61 0.38 -11.76
C VAL A 99 -3.49 0.49 -10.72
N LEU A 100 -3.52 1.47 -9.83
CA LEU A 100 -2.51 1.63 -8.77
C LEU A 100 -2.35 0.36 -7.94
N HIS A 101 -3.49 -0.23 -7.56
CA HIS A 101 -3.52 -1.46 -6.80
C HIS A 101 -2.93 -2.64 -7.59
N MET A 102 -3.36 -2.84 -8.84
CA MET A 102 -2.82 -3.87 -9.73
C MET A 102 -1.30 -3.80 -9.83
N LEU A 103 -0.76 -2.59 -10.07
CA LEU A 103 0.68 -2.41 -10.24
C LEU A 103 1.46 -2.74 -8.96
N LEU A 104 0.92 -2.41 -7.79
CA LEU A 104 1.54 -2.72 -6.50
C LEU A 104 1.45 -4.22 -6.17
N GLU A 105 0.31 -4.85 -6.41
CA GLU A 105 0.13 -6.31 -6.24
C GLU A 105 1.08 -7.09 -7.17
N ASN A 106 1.27 -6.62 -8.40
CA ASN A 106 2.23 -7.22 -9.34
C ASN A 106 3.66 -7.24 -8.79
N ILE A 107 4.04 -6.19 -8.06
CA ILE A 107 5.35 -6.14 -7.40
C ILE A 107 5.34 -7.04 -6.16
N ARG A 108 4.31 -6.92 -5.31
CA ARG A 108 4.27 -7.55 -3.98
C ARG A 108 4.11 -9.07 -4.06
N GLU A 109 3.09 -9.53 -4.79
CA GLU A 109 2.67 -10.93 -4.83
C GLU A 109 3.27 -11.67 -6.03
N LYS A 110 3.23 -11.05 -7.21
CA LYS A 110 3.70 -11.70 -8.45
C LYS A 110 5.20 -11.52 -8.70
N GLN A 111 5.88 -10.66 -7.93
CA GLN A 111 7.31 -10.35 -8.09
C GLN A 111 7.71 -9.98 -9.53
N MET A 112 6.80 -9.30 -10.25
CA MET A 112 7.01 -8.94 -11.65
C MET A 112 8.16 -7.96 -11.84
N SER A 113 8.91 -8.15 -12.91
CA SER A 113 9.88 -7.16 -13.37
C SER A 113 9.18 -5.88 -13.83
N LEU A 114 9.95 -4.78 -13.91
CA LEU A 114 9.44 -3.50 -14.40
C LEU A 114 8.80 -3.63 -15.79
N VAL A 115 9.42 -4.41 -16.68
CA VAL A 115 8.95 -4.56 -18.07
C VAL A 115 7.62 -5.31 -18.11
N GLU A 116 7.47 -6.40 -17.36
CA GLU A 116 6.22 -7.17 -17.30
C GLU A 116 5.07 -6.33 -16.74
N ASN A 117 5.32 -5.61 -15.66
CA ASN A 117 4.30 -4.77 -15.01
C ASN A 117 3.91 -3.56 -15.88
N LEU A 118 4.87 -2.99 -16.62
CA LEU A 118 4.60 -1.96 -17.62
C LEU A 118 3.72 -2.48 -18.76
N MET A 119 3.87 -3.75 -19.16
CA MET A 119 3.02 -4.36 -20.18
C MET A 119 1.58 -4.56 -19.67
N GLU A 120 1.39 -5.04 -18.44
CA GLU A 120 0.05 -5.11 -17.83
C GLU A 120 -0.59 -3.71 -17.72
N PHE A 121 0.19 -2.70 -17.33
CA PHE A 121 -0.28 -1.31 -17.31
C PHE A 121 -0.72 -0.82 -18.69
N ALA A 122 0.11 -1.02 -19.73
CA ALA A 122 -0.19 -0.59 -21.08
C ALA A 122 -1.45 -1.27 -21.62
N GLN A 123 -1.65 -2.55 -21.29
CA GLN A 123 -2.87 -3.28 -21.64
C GLN A 123 -4.11 -2.68 -20.94
N ALA A 124 -4.01 -2.39 -19.65
CA ALA A 124 -5.12 -1.79 -18.88
C ALA A 124 -5.52 -0.40 -19.42
N VAL A 125 -4.54 0.49 -19.65
CA VAL A 125 -4.80 1.81 -20.24
C VAL A 125 -5.31 1.70 -21.67
N GLY A 126 -4.75 0.78 -22.45
CA GLY A 126 -5.19 0.49 -23.81
C GLY A 126 -6.64 0.04 -23.87
N ALA A 127 -7.08 -0.83 -22.95
CA ALA A 127 -8.46 -1.28 -22.86
C ALA A 127 -9.41 -0.13 -22.46
N ALA A 128 -9.00 0.71 -21.50
CA ALA A 128 -9.81 1.86 -21.06
C ALA A 128 -9.94 2.97 -22.12
N SER A 129 -8.98 3.06 -23.05
CA SER A 129 -8.95 4.07 -24.12
C SER A 129 -9.57 3.60 -25.43
N GLN A 130 -9.93 2.30 -25.54
CA GLN A 130 -10.56 1.74 -26.73
C GLN A 130 -12.08 1.83 -26.62
N CYS A 131 -12.75 2.23 -27.72
CA CYS A 131 -14.17 1.94 -27.90
C CYS A 131 -14.30 0.46 -28.25
N SER A 132 -15.12 -0.30 -27.51
CA SER A 132 -15.54 -1.63 -27.92
C SER A 132 -16.23 -1.53 -29.28
N THR A 133 -15.60 -2.04 -30.33
CA THR A 133 -16.04 -1.92 -31.73
C THR A 133 -17.30 -2.73 -32.06
N SER A 134 -18.04 -3.21 -31.05
CA SER A 134 -19.15 -4.15 -31.23
C SER A 134 -20.53 -3.55 -30.95
N GLU A 135 -20.64 -2.42 -30.25
CA GLU A 135 -21.93 -1.77 -30.01
C GLU A 135 -21.80 -0.26 -30.18
N GLU A 136 -22.51 0.25 -31.19
CA GLU A 136 -22.66 1.67 -31.52
C GLU A 136 -23.05 2.47 -30.26
N GLY A 137 -22.10 3.17 -29.65
CA GLY A 137 -22.37 4.17 -28.61
C GLY A 137 -21.50 4.12 -27.34
N THR A 138 -20.58 3.17 -27.19
CA THR A 138 -19.74 3.14 -25.97
C THR A 138 -18.58 4.13 -26.09
N THR A 139 -18.65 5.26 -25.39
CA THR A 139 -17.52 6.20 -25.24
C THR A 139 -16.40 5.55 -24.41
N PRO A 140 -15.13 5.78 -24.75
CA PRO A 140 -14.02 5.23 -23.99
C PRO A 140 -14.02 5.81 -22.58
N LEU A 141 -13.50 5.07 -21.61
CA LEU A 141 -13.40 5.55 -20.23
C LEU A 141 -12.38 6.68 -20.10
N LEU A 142 -11.29 6.61 -20.87
CA LEU A 142 -10.26 7.63 -20.93
C LEU A 142 -10.13 8.18 -22.36
N ASN A 143 -10.12 9.50 -22.48
CA ASN A 143 -9.65 10.17 -23.70
C ASN A 143 -8.11 10.17 -23.76
N ARG A 144 -7.56 10.70 -24.86
CA ARG A 144 -6.11 10.69 -25.12
C ARG A 144 -5.34 11.49 -24.07
N GLU A 145 -5.88 12.64 -23.67
CA GLU A 145 -5.26 13.56 -22.73
C GLU A 145 -5.25 12.95 -21.33
N GLU A 146 -6.37 12.37 -20.89
CA GLU A 146 -6.52 11.67 -19.60
C GLU A 146 -5.63 10.44 -19.52
N ALA A 147 -5.59 9.61 -20.58
CA ALA A 147 -4.69 8.46 -20.65
C ALA A 147 -3.22 8.90 -20.55
N THR A 148 -2.86 9.99 -21.22
CA THR A 148 -1.50 10.55 -21.17
C THR A 148 -1.15 11.10 -19.79
N ALA A 149 -2.10 11.76 -19.13
CA ALA A 149 -1.94 12.24 -17.76
C ALA A 149 -1.71 11.08 -16.79
N LEU A 150 -2.50 10.01 -16.89
CA LEU A 150 -2.34 8.80 -16.07
C LEU A 150 -0.99 8.11 -16.34
N MET A 151 -0.60 7.94 -17.61
CA MET A 151 0.71 7.38 -17.96
C MET A 151 1.86 8.19 -17.36
N SER A 152 1.79 9.53 -17.44
CA SER A 152 2.82 10.40 -16.85
C SER A 152 2.86 10.27 -15.33
N TYR A 153 1.70 10.25 -14.68
CA TYR A 153 1.60 10.07 -13.23
C TYR A 153 2.25 8.76 -12.79
N ILE A 154 1.82 7.62 -13.34
CA ILE A 154 2.34 6.29 -12.99
C ILE A 154 3.84 6.17 -13.24
N ARG A 155 4.32 6.73 -14.36
CA ARG A 155 5.75 6.77 -14.67
C ARG A 155 6.54 7.44 -13.55
N ASN A 156 6.07 8.59 -13.06
CA ASN A 156 6.79 9.40 -12.07
C ASN A 156 6.58 8.90 -10.63
N SER A 157 5.41 8.33 -10.32
CA SER A 157 5.05 7.90 -8.97
C SER A 157 5.55 6.49 -8.64
N LEU A 158 5.54 5.57 -9.62
CA LEU A 158 5.88 4.16 -9.43
C LEU A 158 7.09 3.72 -10.25
N PHE A 159 7.04 3.82 -11.58
CA PHE A 159 8.05 3.15 -12.43
C PHE A 159 9.45 3.74 -12.28
N GLN A 160 9.59 5.06 -12.09
CA GLN A 160 10.89 5.67 -11.77
C GLN A 160 11.48 5.18 -10.44
N LYS A 161 10.63 4.68 -9.53
CA LYS A 161 11.01 4.22 -8.19
C LYS A 161 10.83 2.71 -8.05
N TYR A 162 10.74 1.96 -9.15
CA TYR A 162 10.31 0.57 -9.14
C TYR A 162 11.17 -0.33 -8.25
N THR A 163 12.50 -0.19 -8.33
CA THR A 163 13.44 -0.93 -7.49
C THR A 163 13.25 -0.63 -6.01
N LEU A 164 12.88 0.60 -5.63
CA LEU A 164 12.58 0.95 -4.25
C LEU A 164 11.35 0.17 -3.74
N TYR A 165 10.28 0.10 -4.54
CA TYR A 165 9.09 -0.68 -4.18
C TYR A 165 9.39 -2.19 -4.14
N GLN A 166 10.17 -2.71 -5.09
CA GLN A 166 10.63 -4.10 -5.04
C GLN A 166 11.38 -4.38 -3.73
N LEU A 167 12.36 -3.55 -3.36
CA LEU A 167 13.09 -3.69 -2.10
C LEU A 167 12.19 -3.54 -0.88
N LEU A 168 11.25 -2.59 -0.90
CA LEU A 168 10.29 -2.38 0.17
C LEU A 168 9.48 -3.66 0.44
N PHE A 169 9.02 -4.35 -0.61
CA PHE A 169 8.19 -5.55 -0.45
C PHE A 169 9.00 -6.83 -0.20
N THR A 170 10.17 -6.96 -0.82
CA THR A 170 11.06 -8.13 -0.71
C THR A 170 11.94 -8.12 0.54
N SER A 171 12.28 -6.94 1.08
CA SER A 171 13.13 -6.88 2.28
C SER A 171 12.40 -7.46 3.48
N ALA A 172 12.88 -8.60 3.94
CA ALA A 172 12.64 -9.08 5.29
C ALA A 172 13.48 -8.22 6.23
N ARG A 173 13.01 -7.00 6.54
CA ARG A 173 13.66 -6.13 7.53
C ARG A 173 13.76 -6.81 8.92
N GLU A 174 13.00 -7.88 9.14
CA GLU A 174 13.08 -8.75 10.31
C GLU A 174 14.35 -9.60 10.36
N GLU A 175 14.94 -9.97 9.22
CA GLU A 175 16.12 -10.85 9.19
C GLU A 175 17.42 -10.08 9.51
N LEU A 176 17.50 -8.80 9.10
CA LEU A 176 18.69 -7.97 9.30
C LEU A 176 18.86 -7.47 10.75
N LEU A 177 17.76 -7.42 11.53
CA LEU A 177 17.80 -6.99 12.93
C LEU A 177 18.15 -8.12 13.90
N SER A 178 18.07 -9.38 13.48
CA SER A 178 18.48 -10.53 14.32
C SER A 178 19.99 -10.76 14.35
N GLY A 179 20.75 -10.18 13.40
CA GLY A 179 22.21 -10.33 13.33
C GLY A 179 23.01 -9.23 14.02
N LEU A 180 22.38 -8.11 14.39
CA LEU A 180 23.05 -7.02 15.08
C LEU A 180 22.77 -7.13 16.59
N GLU A 181 23.59 -7.92 17.26
CA GLU A 181 23.67 -7.94 18.71
C GLU A 181 23.92 -6.49 19.19
N ARG A 182 22.90 -5.88 19.80
CA ARG A 182 22.99 -4.53 20.35
C ARG A 182 23.79 -4.61 21.64
N ASN A 183 25.12 -4.60 21.53
CA ASN A 183 26.01 -4.32 22.65
C ASN A 183 25.86 -2.83 23.01
N ILE A 184 24.84 -2.52 23.79
CA ILE A 184 24.73 -1.22 24.44
C ILE A 184 25.66 -1.28 25.65
N GLU A 185 26.87 -0.74 25.51
CA GLU A 185 27.74 -0.50 26.66
C GLU A 185 27.07 0.58 27.53
N VAL A 186 26.37 0.12 28.58
CA VAL A 186 25.87 0.99 29.63
C VAL A 186 27.06 1.37 30.50
N PHE A 187 27.63 2.55 30.27
CA PHE A 187 28.54 3.15 31.23
C PHE A 187 27.76 3.48 32.50
N SER A 188 27.85 2.61 33.51
CA SER A 188 27.49 3.00 34.87
C SER A 188 28.45 4.09 35.29
N CYS A 189 27.94 5.29 35.56
CA CYS A 189 28.72 6.41 36.09
C CYS A 189 29.27 6.03 37.47
N GLN A 190 30.41 5.35 37.51
CA GLN A 190 31.19 5.06 38.71
C GLN A 190 32.15 6.24 38.94
N ASP A 191 31.56 7.40 39.21
CA ASP A 191 32.07 8.37 40.16
C ASP A 191 31.15 9.58 40.08
N GLY A 192 30.65 10.01 41.24
CA GLY A 192 29.86 11.22 41.34
C GLY A 192 30.69 12.36 40.79
N PHE A 193 30.30 12.88 39.62
CA PHE A 193 30.73 14.20 39.20
C PHE A 193 30.32 15.16 40.31
N THR A 194 31.30 15.58 41.12
CA THR A 194 31.16 16.77 41.95
C THR A 194 30.73 17.89 41.01
N PRO A 195 29.60 18.57 41.26
CA PRO A 195 29.22 19.72 40.46
C PRO A 195 30.39 20.70 40.49
N MET A 196 30.83 21.18 39.33
CA MET A 196 31.78 22.29 39.28
C MET A 196 31.11 23.51 39.94
N GLU A 197 31.40 23.71 41.22
CA GLU A 197 31.14 24.95 41.93
C GLU A 197 32.21 25.97 41.51
N GLU A 198 32.26 26.32 40.21
CA GLU A 198 32.93 27.54 39.78
C GLU A 198 31.94 28.70 39.92
N GLY A 199 31.64 29.04 41.18
CA GLY A 199 31.01 30.31 41.50
C GLY A 199 32.01 31.43 41.24
N ILE A 200 31.67 32.39 40.37
CA ILE A 200 32.42 33.65 40.27
C ILE A 200 32.36 34.31 41.66
N PRO A 201 33.51 34.59 42.30
CA PRO A 201 33.47 35.13 43.64
C PRO A 201 32.90 36.56 43.61
N SER A 202 31.88 36.79 44.43
CA SER A 202 31.01 37.97 44.44
C SER A 202 31.69 39.30 44.80
N HIS A 203 33.01 39.33 44.97
CA HIS A 203 33.77 40.56 45.23
C HIS A 203 34.11 41.35 43.95
N LEU A 204 33.81 40.82 42.76
CA LEU A 204 34.02 41.51 41.48
C LEU A 204 32.82 42.40 41.03
N LEU A 205 31.75 42.49 41.83
CA LEU A 205 30.53 43.25 41.51
C LEU A 205 30.34 44.50 42.38
N SER A 206 31.43 45.18 42.75
CA SER A 206 31.35 46.54 43.30
C SER A 206 32.25 47.50 42.51
N GLN A 207 31.63 48.17 41.53
CA GLN A 207 31.88 49.57 41.19
C GLN A 207 30.55 50.21 40.76
#